data_AF-A0A7X7JQ02-F1
#
_entry.id   AF-A0A7X7JQ02-F1
#
_cell.length_a   1.000
_cell.length_b   1.000
_cell.length_c   1.000
_cell.angle_alpha   90.00
_cell.angle_beta   90.00
_cell.angle_gamma   90.00
#
_symmetry.space_group_name_H-M   'P 1'
#
loop_
_entity.id
_entity.type
_entity.pdbx_description
1 polymer ?
#
loop_
_entity_poly.entity_id
_entity_poly.type
_entity_poly.pdbx_seq_one_letter_code
_entity_poly.pdbx_strand_id
1 'polypeptide(L)'
;NLRQARDSVKRVEGAVATVLGLIDAFPGKVLEVESAISRVVGRQADLRREGFNTSYVADLLSQVTVTLTLAQDLAANKRIREATEYVSRAVIQVQQAAQATEELPQRKQEAESAVPLLASRITRVAAMIEQGLALFEEVSRGYAETTWVPIRGNGTEAENRVTWAEGVLEDARLAVSMEQQEWHKALELVARGNGWLTEAEALVAAISELETSLVAARREAPGEITAARADIQKAWDYITRYDDDIRESLEDDLRTAEGLVAAAEEELKQAKPDYLRVFKLAREANDNADHVLAQARNDRESAVRLRARAASALRDAEAEVATVERFIQVRHPFVRDAARNRLAEATEALRQAKATAEAGAQLELAQRAEAAARNAYALAQHDVDHSWGTSQPVPGSTGGSPTMNIPTILIPTGWSSGGSRPWGSRPSGTPRTSRPSGGGGGSTGWGSRGGGRSGARGGGSTGW
;
A
#
# COMPACT_ATOMS: atom_id res chain seq x y z
N ASN A 1 -2.68 -9.03 -56.16
CA ASN A 1 -2.18 -10.34 -56.67
C ASN A 1 -0.66 -10.35 -56.89
N LEU A 2 -0.07 -9.63 -57.86
CA LEU A 2 1.38 -9.73 -58.15
C LEU A 2 2.34 -9.40 -56.98
N ARG A 3 2.08 -8.36 -56.16
CA ARG A 3 2.91 -8.07 -54.96
C ARG A 3 2.90 -9.23 -53.95
N GLN A 4 1.71 -9.69 -53.57
CA GLN A 4 1.51 -10.79 -52.63
C GLN A 4 2.15 -12.11 -53.09
N ALA A 5 2.19 -12.38 -54.41
CA ALA A 5 2.94 -13.50 -54.97
C ALA A 5 4.46 -13.30 -54.78
N ARG A 6 5.00 -12.11 -55.11
CA ARG A 6 6.42 -11.78 -54.93
C ARG A 6 6.88 -11.86 -53.45
N ASP A 7 6.04 -11.40 -52.53
CA ASP A 7 6.32 -11.47 -51.09
C ASP A 7 6.19 -12.90 -50.53
N SER A 8 5.48 -13.79 -51.23
CA SER A 8 5.43 -15.21 -50.90
C SER A 8 6.64 -15.97 -51.45
N VAL A 9 7.07 -15.68 -52.68
CA VAL A 9 8.32 -16.20 -53.26
C VAL A 9 9.52 -15.83 -52.39
N LYS A 10 9.67 -14.55 -52.02
CA LYS A 10 10.75 -14.10 -51.11
C LYS A 10 10.78 -14.84 -49.77
N ARG A 11 9.60 -15.15 -49.20
CA ARG A 11 9.51 -15.92 -47.94
C ARG A 11 9.92 -17.37 -48.13
N VAL A 12 9.58 -17.99 -49.26
CA VAL A 12 10.02 -19.35 -49.61
C VAL A 12 11.53 -19.37 -49.87
N GLU A 13 12.06 -18.42 -50.64
CA GLU A 13 13.51 -18.26 -50.89
C GLU A 13 14.30 -18.12 -49.58
N GLY A 14 13.84 -17.25 -48.68
CA GLY A 14 14.44 -17.09 -47.35
C GLY A 14 14.36 -18.37 -46.50
N ALA A 15 13.21 -19.05 -46.50
CA ALA A 15 13.05 -20.31 -45.76
C ALA A 15 13.91 -21.46 -46.33
N VAL A 16 14.10 -21.51 -47.66
CA VAL A 16 15.00 -22.45 -48.33
C VAL A 16 16.46 -22.13 -48.00
N ALA A 17 16.87 -20.86 -48.07
CA ALA A 17 18.22 -20.45 -47.68
C ALA A 17 18.53 -20.80 -46.20
N THR A 18 17.56 -20.60 -45.29
CA THR A 18 17.70 -21.05 -43.88
C THR A 18 17.86 -22.56 -43.78
N VAL A 19 17.07 -23.35 -44.51
CA VAL A 19 17.14 -24.82 -44.48
C VAL A 19 18.45 -25.33 -45.08
N LEU A 20 18.95 -24.74 -46.16
CA LEU A 20 20.25 -25.06 -46.74
C LEU A 20 21.39 -24.76 -45.75
N GLY A 21 21.41 -23.59 -45.12
CA GLY A 21 22.41 -23.27 -44.09
C GLY A 21 22.40 -24.21 -42.89
N LEU A 22 21.24 -24.77 -42.52
CA LEU A 22 21.14 -25.83 -41.50
C LEU A 22 21.71 -27.17 -42.00
N ILE A 23 21.46 -27.54 -43.25
CA ILE A 23 22.02 -28.75 -43.88
C ILE A 23 23.55 -28.66 -43.93
N ASP A 24 24.09 -27.53 -44.38
CA ASP A 24 25.54 -27.34 -44.53
C ASP A 24 26.27 -27.31 -43.17
N ALA A 25 25.66 -26.73 -42.13
CA ALA A 25 26.25 -26.64 -40.80
C ALA A 25 26.12 -27.92 -39.96
N PHE A 26 25.11 -28.76 -40.23
CA PHE A 26 24.80 -29.92 -39.38
C PHE A 26 25.94 -30.96 -39.28
N PRO A 27 26.60 -31.40 -40.37
CA PRO A 27 27.73 -32.33 -40.28
C PRO A 27 28.89 -31.81 -39.42
N GLY A 28 29.16 -30.49 -39.48
CA GLY A 28 30.18 -29.86 -38.65
C GLY A 28 29.86 -29.94 -37.16
N LYS A 29 28.60 -29.67 -36.78
CA LYS A 29 28.12 -29.81 -35.39
C LYS A 29 28.15 -31.25 -34.89
N VAL A 30 27.81 -32.23 -35.74
CA VAL A 30 27.90 -33.65 -35.40
C VAL A 30 29.35 -34.02 -35.11
N LEU A 31 30.29 -33.66 -35.99
CA LEU A 31 31.72 -33.93 -35.80
C LEU A 31 32.29 -33.24 -34.55
N GLU A 32 31.82 -32.04 -34.21
CA GLU A 32 32.18 -31.33 -32.98
C GLU A 32 31.76 -32.13 -31.73
N VAL A 33 30.52 -32.63 -31.69
CA VAL A 33 30.02 -33.47 -30.59
C VAL A 33 30.76 -34.81 -30.52
N GLU A 34 30.98 -35.50 -31.64
CA GLU A 34 31.75 -36.77 -31.68
C GLU A 34 33.20 -36.58 -31.18
N SER A 35 33.83 -35.47 -31.56
CA SER A 35 35.16 -35.09 -31.08
C SER A 35 35.15 -34.77 -29.57
N ALA A 36 34.11 -34.11 -29.08
CA ALA A 36 33.93 -33.83 -27.65
C ALA A 36 33.70 -35.12 -26.84
N ILE A 37 32.80 -36.01 -27.29
CA ILE A 37 32.58 -37.36 -26.69
C ILE A 37 33.91 -38.09 -26.57
N SER A 38 34.71 -38.11 -27.64
CA SER A 38 36.02 -38.78 -27.66
C SER A 38 36.99 -38.23 -26.61
N ARG A 39 37.01 -36.89 -26.41
CA ARG A 39 37.82 -36.27 -25.34
C ARG A 39 37.34 -36.68 -23.94
N VAL A 40 36.03 -36.64 -23.70
CA VAL A 40 35.44 -37.00 -22.40
C VAL A 40 35.65 -38.49 -22.09
N VAL A 41 35.50 -39.38 -23.06
CA VAL A 41 35.81 -40.82 -22.92
C VAL A 41 37.29 -41.04 -22.55
N GLY A 42 38.21 -40.28 -23.17
CA GLY A 42 39.63 -40.30 -22.81
C GLY A 42 39.86 -39.91 -21.35
N ARG A 43 39.34 -38.74 -20.93
CA ARG A 43 39.47 -38.27 -19.53
C ARG A 43 38.78 -39.19 -18.53
N GLN A 44 37.65 -39.80 -18.89
CA GLN A 44 36.97 -40.81 -18.08
C GLN A 44 37.86 -42.05 -17.85
N ALA A 45 38.58 -42.50 -18.88
CA ALA A 45 39.53 -43.62 -18.75
C ALA A 45 40.73 -43.25 -17.87
N ASP A 46 41.19 -42.00 -17.90
CA ASP A 46 42.24 -41.50 -16.99
C ASP A 46 41.76 -41.54 -15.53
N LEU A 47 40.60 -40.96 -15.24
CA LEU A 47 40.00 -40.96 -13.89
C LEU A 47 39.78 -42.38 -13.35
N ARG A 48 39.39 -43.33 -14.21
CA ARG A 48 39.25 -44.73 -13.83
C ARG A 48 40.59 -45.39 -13.48
N ARG A 49 41.69 -44.99 -14.14
CA ARG A 49 43.06 -45.41 -13.78
C ARG A 49 43.57 -44.73 -12.52
N GLU A 50 43.13 -43.51 -12.24
CA GLU A 50 43.33 -42.78 -10.97
C GLU A 50 42.50 -43.38 -9.81
N GLY A 51 41.59 -44.33 -10.10
CA GLY A 51 40.81 -45.09 -9.10
C GLY A 51 39.42 -44.52 -8.77
N PHE A 52 38.95 -43.50 -9.50
CA PHE A 52 37.62 -42.92 -9.31
C PHE A 52 36.52 -43.80 -9.93
N ASN A 53 35.38 -43.89 -9.24
CA ASN A 53 34.14 -44.32 -9.90
C ASN A 53 33.69 -43.27 -10.95
N THR A 54 33.45 -43.74 -12.17
CA THR A 54 33.09 -42.92 -13.32
C THR A 54 31.68 -43.22 -13.86
N SER A 55 30.83 -43.90 -13.08
CA SER A 55 29.45 -44.27 -13.46
C SER A 55 28.64 -43.07 -13.92
N TYR A 56 28.61 -42.00 -13.12
CA TYR A 56 27.91 -40.74 -13.44
C TYR A 56 28.32 -40.16 -14.80
N VAL A 57 29.62 -40.16 -15.12
CA VAL A 57 30.13 -39.71 -16.43
C VAL A 57 29.70 -40.67 -17.55
N ALA A 58 29.62 -41.99 -17.28
CA ALA A 58 29.14 -42.98 -18.24
C ALA A 58 27.65 -42.76 -18.57
N ASP A 59 26.84 -42.44 -17.57
CA ASP A 59 25.40 -42.16 -17.74
C ASP A 59 25.18 -40.88 -18.56
N LEU A 60 25.96 -39.82 -18.31
CA LEU A 60 25.94 -38.60 -19.12
C LEU A 60 26.36 -38.90 -20.57
N LEU A 61 27.46 -39.63 -20.79
CA LEU A 61 27.92 -40.03 -22.12
C LEU A 61 26.88 -40.89 -22.88
N SER A 62 26.18 -41.77 -22.17
CA SER A 62 25.08 -42.57 -22.73
C SER A 62 23.93 -41.67 -23.21
N GLN A 63 23.51 -40.69 -22.40
CA GLN A 63 22.49 -39.70 -22.77
C GLN A 63 22.89 -38.84 -23.97
N VAL A 64 24.15 -38.38 -24.03
CA VAL A 64 24.70 -37.65 -25.20
C VAL A 64 24.60 -38.52 -26.45
N THR A 65 25.02 -39.78 -26.35
CA THR A 65 25.06 -40.71 -27.49
C THR A 65 23.65 -40.95 -28.05
N VAL A 66 22.67 -41.25 -27.19
CA VAL A 66 21.26 -41.41 -27.58
C VAL A 66 20.72 -40.14 -28.26
N THR A 67 21.03 -38.96 -27.71
CA THR A 67 20.59 -37.66 -28.24
C THR A 67 21.22 -37.35 -29.60
N LEU A 68 22.49 -37.70 -29.80
CA LEU A 68 23.21 -37.53 -31.06
C LEU A 68 22.70 -38.48 -32.15
N THR A 69 22.49 -39.76 -31.84
CA THR A 69 21.91 -40.73 -32.78
C THR A 69 20.53 -40.27 -33.26
N LEU A 70 19.67 -39.80 -32.34
CA LEU A 70 18.36 -39.24 -32.71
C LEU A 70 18.49 -38.01 -33.62
N ALA A 71 19.48 -37.15 -33.40
CA ALA A 71 19.76 -36.02 -34.29
C ALA A 71 20.16 -36.49 -35.70
N GLN A 72 21.05 -37.48 -35.80
CA GLN A 72 21.50 -38.08 -37.07
C GLN A 72 20.33 -38.76 -37.82
N ASP A 73 19.48 -39.53 -37.12
CA ASP A 73 18.29 -40.16 -37.69
C ASP A 73 17.28 -39.13 -38.22
N LEU A 74 17.05 -38.03 -37.49
CA LEU A 74 16.18 -36.94 -37.94
C LEU A 74 16.75 -36.25 -39.19
N ALA A 75 18.07 -36.07 -39.28
CA ALA A 75 18.72 -35.50 -40.46
C ALA A 75 18.59 -36.44 -41.68
N ALA A 76 18.83 -37.74 -41.50
CA ALA A 76 18.65 -38.76 -42.55
C ALA A 76 17.20 -38.78 -43.07
N ASN A 77 16.22 -38.59 -42.19
CA ASN A 77 14.80 -38.46 -42.51
C ASN A 77 14.39 -37.06 -43.01
N LYS A 78 15.36 -36.21 -43.40
CA LYS A 78 15.16 -34.85 -43.95
C LYS A 78 14.50 -33.84 -42.98
N ARG A 79 14.42 -34.15 -41.68
CA ARG A 79 13.85 -33.30 -40.61
C ARG A 79 14.94 -32.39 -40.00
N ILE A 80 15.69 -31.68 -40.85
CA ILE A 80 16.95 -31.00 -40.46
C ILE A 80 16.79 -29.95 -39.36
N ARG A 81 15.62 -29.31 -39.23
CA ARG A 81 15.35 -28.33 -38.16
C ARG A 81 15.36 -29.00 -36.79
N GLU A 82 14.66 -30.12 -36.66
CA GLU A 82 14.59 -30.91 -35.43
C GLU A 82 15.95 -31.56 -35.14
N ALA A 83 16.61 -32.10 -36.17
CA ALA A 83 17.98 -32.60 -36.06
C ALA A 83 18.95 -31.54 -35.48
N THR A 84 18.84 -30.29 -35.94
CA THR A 84 19.68 -29.19 -35.43
C THR A 84 19.36 -28.84 -33.98
N GLU A 85 18.11 -28.99 -33.54
CA GLU A 85 17.74 -28.84 -32.13
C GLU A 85 18.38 -29.94 -31.28
N TYR A 86 18.25 -31.22 -31.67
CA TYR A 86 18.82 -32.34 -30.93
C TYR A 86 20.35 -32.33 -30.91
N VAL A 87 21.04 -31.98 -32.00
CA VAL A 87 22.52 -31.85 -31.95
C VAL A 87 22.94 -30.68 -31.04
N SER A 88 22.15 -29.60 -30.96
CA SER A 88 22.44 -28.50 -30.03
C SER A 88 22.19 -28.89 -28.57
N ARG A 89 21.22 -29.79 -28.29
CA ARG A 89 21.06 -30.42 -26.96
C ARG A 89 22.25 -31.35 -26.64
N ALA A 90 22.73 -32.12 -27.61
CA ALA A 90 23.89 -32.99 -27.43
C ALA A 90 25.19 -32.20 -27.15
N VAL A 91 25.35 -30.99 -27.73
CA VAL A 91 26.44 -30.06 -27.36
C VAL A 91 26.40 -29.69 -25.88
N ILE A 92 25.22 -29.34 -25.34
CA ILE A 92 25.07 -28.98 -23.92
C ILE A 92 25.36 -30.20 -23.03
N GLN A 93 24.83 -31.38 -23.38
CA GLN A 93 25.06 -32.60 -22.60
C GLN A 93 26.53 -33.05 -22.60
N VAL A 94 27.26 -32.90 -23.72
CA VAL A 94 28.68 -33.29 -23.77
C VAL A 94 29.56 -32.30 -23.02
N GLN A 95 29.17 -31.02 -22.95
CA GLN A 95 29.80 -30.03 -22.08
C GLN A 95 29.58 -30.38 -20.59
N GLN A 96 28.37 -30.80 -20.20
CA GLN A 96 28.09 -31.31 -18.85
C GLN A 96 28.93 -32.55 -18.52
N ALA A 97 29.06 -33.49 -19.46
CA ALA A 97 29.89 -34.69 -19.29
C ALA A 97 31.40 -34.34 -19.16
N ALA A 98 31.89 -33.34 -19.90
CA ALA A 98 33.26 -32.85 -19.78
C ALA A 98 33.49 -32.20 -18.40
N GLN A 99 32.64 -31.27 -18.00
CA GLN A 99 32.70 -30.61 -16.69
C GLN A 99 32.65 -31.63 -15.54
N ALA A 100 31.81 -32.67 -15.64
CA ALA A 100 31.75 -33.75 -14.65
C ALA A 100 33.06 -34.55 -14.54
N THR A 101 33.89 -34.63 -15.59
CA THR A 101 35.24 -35.23 -15.51
C THR A 101 36.29 -34.28 -14.93
N GLU A 102 36.14 -32.98 -15.12
CA GLU A 102 37.07 -31.97 -14.58
C GLU A 102 36.83 -31.75 -13.09
N GLU A 103 35.58 -31.68 -12.66
CA GLU A 103 35.19 -31.43 -11.26
C GLU A 103 35.33 -32.67 -10.35
N LEU A 104 35.40 -33.90 -10.88
CA LEU A 104 35.29 -35.12 -10.05
C LEU A 104 36.26 -35.18 -8.84
N PRO A 105 37.55 -34.79 -8.95
CA PRO A 105 38.46 -34.77 -7.81
C PRO A 105 38.10 -33.70 -6.77
N GLN A 106 37.59 -32.54 -7.21
CA GLN A 106 37.10 -31.47 -6.33
C GLN A 106 35.82 -31.91 -5.62
N ARG A 107 34.86 -32.51 -6.35
CA ARG A 107 33.60 -33.05 -5.81
C ARG A 107 33.84 -34.08 -4.71
N LYS A 108 34.87 -34.91 -4.85
CA LYS A 108 35.32 -35.81 -3.78
C LYS A 108 35.71 -35.05 -2.52
N GLN A 109 36.62 -34.06 -2.61
CA GLN A 109 37.08 -33.27 -1.47
C GLN A 109 35.93 -32.47 -0.82
N GLU A 110 35.04 -31.90 -1.64
CA GLU A 110 33.81 -31.25 -1.18
C GLU A 110 32.95 -32.22 -0.39
N ALA A 111 32.65 -33.42 -0.92
CA ALA A 111 31.80 -34.41 -0.27
C ALA A 111 32.42 -34.95 1.05
N GLU A 112 33.71 -35.28 1.03
CA GLU A 112 34.46 -35.76 2.21
C GLU A 112 34.47 -34.71 3.34
N SER A 113 34.50 -33.41 3.02
CA SER A 113 34.41 -32.33 4.02
C SER A 113 32.98 -32.01 4.45
N ALA A 114 31.99 -32.11 3.55
CA ALA A 114 30.62 -31.68 3.80
C ALA A 114 29.80 -32.67 4.63
N VAL A 115 30.05 -33.98 4.52
CA VAL A 115 29.34 -35.02 5.31
C VAL A 115 29.59 -34.90 6.82
N PRO A 116 30.83 -34.74 7.32
CA PRO A 116 31.08 -34.45 8.74
C PRO A 116 30.47 -33.12 9.22
N LEU A 117 30.41 -32.10 8.35
CA LEU A 117 29.80 -30.81 8.68
C LEU A 117 28.27 -30.93 8.83
N LEU A 118 27.60 -31.72 7.97
CA LEU A 118 26.18 -32.04 8.14
C LEU A 118 25.91 -32.72 9.49
N ALA A 119 26.69 -33.76 9.82
CA ALA A 119 26.57 -34.45 11.11
C ALA A 119 26.75 -33.48 12.30
N SER A 120 27.74 -32.59 12.22
CA SER A 120 27.99 -31.55 13.23
C SER A 120 26.85 -30.52 13.33
N ARG A 121 26.13 -30.23 12.24
CA ARG A 121 24.96 -29.34 12.25
C ARG A 121 23.74 -30.05 12.83
N ILE A 122 23.50 -31.32 12.50
CA ILE A 122 22.42 -32.15 13.07
C ILE A 122 22.45 -32.11 14.60
N THR A 123 23.59 -32.44 15.22
CA THR A 123 23.74 -32.40 16.69
C THR A 123 23.47 -31.02 17.28
N ARG A 124 23.89 -29.95 16.60
CA ARG A 124 23.66 -28.56 17.05
C ARG A 124 22.18 -28.18 16.99
N VAL A 125 21.49 -28.54 15.91
CA VAL A 125 20.06 -28.23 15.71
C VAL A 125 19.20 -29.05 16.66
N ALA A 126 19.53 -30.31 16.90
CA ALA A 126 18.88 -31.13 17.94
C ALA A 126 18.94 -30.45 19.33
N ALA A 127 20.14 -30.01 19.75
CA ALA A 127 20.30 -29.28 21.02
C ALA A 127 19.57 -27.92 21.06
N MET A 128 19.36 -27.26 19.91
CA MET A 128 18.53 -26.05 19.82
C MET A 128 17.03 -26.38 19.95
N ILE A 129 16.57 -27.51 19.40
CA ILE A 129 15.18 -27.97 19.53
C ILE A 129 14.85 -28.28 20.99
N GLU A 130 15.74 -28.96 21.73
CA GLU A 130 15.55 -29.21 23.16
C GLU A 130 15.36 -27.91 23.97
N GLN A 131 16.15 -26.87 23.67
CA GLN A 131 16.01 -25.55 24.28
C GLN A 131 14.69 -24.87 23.89
N GLY A 132 14.29 -24.97 22.61
CA GLY A 132 13.01 -24.46 22.11
C GLY A 132 11.79 -25.14 22.73
N LEU A 133 11.85 -26.45 22.96
CA LEU A 133 10.81 -27.22 23.63
C LEU A 133 10.66 -26.80 25.10
N ALA A 134 11.77 -26.64 25.82
CA ALA A 134 11.76 -26.12 27.19
C ALA A 134 11.15 -24.71 27.26
N LEU A 135 11.52 -23.82 26.32
CA LEU A 135 10.96 -22.47 26.22
C LEU A 135 9.45 -22.48 25.91
N PHE A 136 9.00 -23.36 25.01
CA PHE A 136 7.58 -23.52 24.71
C PHE A 136 6.77 -23.97 25.94
N GLU A 137 7.33 -24.85 26.77
CA GLU A 137 6.71 -25.27 28.03
C GLU A 137 6.64 -24.15 29.09
N GLU A 138 7.58 -23.21 29.07
CA GLU A 138 7.48 -22.00 29.91
C GLU A 138 6.40 -21.04 29.38
N VAL A 139 6.34 -20.84 28.06
CA VAL A 139 5.32 -20.02 27.40
C VAL A 139 3.92 -20.58 27.61
N SER A 140 3.71 -21.89 27.38
CA SER A 140 2.41 -22.55 27.52
C SER A 140 1.88 -22.52 28.96
N ARG A 141 2.80 -22.51 29.94
CA ARG A 141 2.49 -22.38 31.37
C ARG A 141 2.16 -20.94 31.77
N GLY A 142 2.87 -19.95 31.22
CA GLY A 142 2.76 -18.54 31.60
C GLY A 142 1.68 -17.72 30.88
N TYR A 143 1.28 -18.11 29.66
CA TYR A 143 0.45 -17.30 28.76
C TYR A 143 -0.82 -18.01 28.27
N ALA A 144 -1.80 -17.22 27.80
CA ALA A 144 -3.07 -17.73 27.26
C ALA A 144 -2.86 -18.68 26.07
N GLU A 145 -3.75 -19.65 25.90
CA GLU A 145 -3.66 -20.64 24.82
C GLU A 145 -3.75 -20.00 23.42
N THR A 146 -4.63 -19.00 23.27
CA THR A 146 -4.82 -18.19 22.06
C THR A 146 -3.51 -17.59 21.54
N THR A 147 -2.60 -17.26 22.45
CA THR A 147 -1.33 -16.60 22.16
C THR A 147 -0.31 -17.51 21.48
N TRP A 148 -0.31 -18.82 21.75
CA TRP A 148 0.69 -19.78 21.23
C TRP A 148 0.12 -20.89 20.34
N VAL A 149 -1.20 -20.99 20.17
CA VAL A 149 -1.85 -21.84 19.15
C VAL A 149 -1.17 -21.81 17.78
N PRO A 150 -0.74 -20.66 17.21
CA PRO A 150 -0.14 -20.61 15.87
C PRO A 150 1.20 -21.33 15.72
N ILE A 151 1.93 -21.56 16.82
CA ILE A 151 3.23 -22.27 16.82
C ILE A 151 3.14 -23.68 17.44
N ARG A 152 1.93 -24.14 17.74
CA ARG A 152 1.68 -25.47 18.32
C ARG A 152 2.18 -26.56 17.38
N GLY A 153 3.07 -27.42 17.89
CA GLY A 153 3.66 -28.51 17.12
C GLY A 153 4.95 -28.15 16.38
N ASN A 154 5.41 -26.89 16.40
CA ASN A 154 6.69 -26.49 15.79
C ASN A 154 7.86 -27.35 16.28
N GLY A 155 7.89 -27.72 17.58
CA GLY A 155 8.90 -28.60 18.15
C GLY A 155 8.92 -29.98 17.49
N THR A 156 7.78 -30.68 17.48
CA THR A 156 7.62 -32.00 16.83
C THR A 156 7.91 -31.94 15.33
N GLU A 157 7.49 -30.88 14.64
CA GLU A 157 7.81 -30.69 13.23
C GLU A 157 9.30 -30.46 13.01
N ALA A 158 10.02 -29.82 13.93
CA ALA A 158 11.48 -29.65 13.88
C ALA A 158 12.23 -30.95 14.18
N GLU A 159 11.77 -31.76 15.14
CA GLU A 159 12.28 -33.11 15.41
C GLU A 159 12.18 -33.99 14.15
N ASN A 160 11.03 -33.95 13.47
CA ASN A 160 10.83 -34.66 12.19
C ASN A 160 11.86 -34.25 11.12
N ARG A 161 12.21 -32.96 11.01
CA ARG A 161 13.26 -32.48 10.08
C ARG A 161 14.64 -33.02 10.44
N VAL A 162 14.97 -33.09 11.73
CA VAL A 162 16.23 -33.67 12.19
C VAL A 162 16.29 -35.15 11.86
N THR A 163 15.23 -35.92 12.11
CA THR A 163 15.15 -37.34 11.72
C THR A 163 15.32 -37.55 10.21
N TRP A 164 14.76 -36.67 9.36
CA TRP A 164 14.98 -36.74 7.90
C TRP A 164 16.42 -36.35 7.51
N ALA A 165 17.02 -35.38 8.20
CA ALA A 165 18.42 -34.99 8.00
C ALA A 165 19.39 -36.12 8.41
N GLU A 166 19.09 -36.86 9.49
CA GLU A 166 19.83 -38.05 9.91
C GLU A 166 19.72 -39.17 8.87
N GLY A 167 18.52 -39.45 8.36
CA GLY A 167 18.32 -40.44 7.29
C GLY A 167 19.20 -40.18 6.06
N VAL A 168 19.26 -38.93 5.60
CA VAL A 168 20.13 -38.60 4.44
C VAL A 168 21.60 -38.45 4.78
N LEU A 169 21.96 -38.26 6.05
CA LEU A 169 23.36 -38.33 6.49
C LEU A 169 23.88 -39.76 6.30
N GLU A 170 23.09 -40.79 6.62
CA GLU A 170 23.48 -42.18 6.37
C GLU A 170 23.55 -42.49 4.87
N ASP A 171 22.58 -42.04 4.06
CA ASP A 171 22.67 -42.15 2.60
C ASP A 171 23.93 -41.46 2.05
N ALA A 172 24.29 -40.28 2.60
CA ALA A 172 25.47 -39.54 2.17
C ALA A 172 26.77 -40.22 2.59
N ARG A 173 26.82 -40.82 3.79
CA ARG A 173 27.93 -41.65 4.28
C ARG A 173 28.15 -42.87 3.39
N LEU A 174 27.07 -43.53 2.95
CA LEU A 174 27.14 -44.62 1.99
C LEU A 174 27.65 -44.12 0.62
N ALA A 175 27.14 -43.00 0.12
CA ALA A 175 27.55 -42.42 -1.16
C ALA A 175 29.05 -42.03 -1.19
N VAL A 176 29.61 -41.49 -0.11
CA VAL A 176 31.06 -41.16 -0.01
C VAL A 176 31.96 -42.36 0.33
N SER A 177 31.40 -43.56 0.51
CA SER A 177 32.20 -44.75 0.79
C SER A 177 33.13 -45.09 -0.39
N MET A 178 34.25 -45.77 -0.10
CA MET A 178 35.18 -46.24 -1.13
C MET A 178 34.56 -47.25 -2.10
N GLU A 179 33.44 -47.88 -1.72
CA GLU A 179 32.67 -48.80 -2.56
C GLU A 179 31.78 -48.06 -3.57
N GLN A 180 31.05 -47.03 -3.13
CA GLN A 180 30.11 -46.30 -4.00
C GLN A 180 30.78 -45.13 -4.74
N GLN A 181 31.53 -44.27 -4.03
CA GLN A 181 32.20 -43.08 -4.58
C GLN A 181 31.25 -42.15 -5.39
N GLU A 182 29.99 -42.04 -4.97
CA GLU A 182 28.93 -41.27 -5.63
C GLU A 182 28.95 -39.80 -5.17
N TRP A 183 30.10 -39.11 -5.34
CA TRP A 183 30.37 -37.78 -4.76
C TRP A 183 29.30 -36.72 -5.08
N HIS A 184 28.77 -36.71 -6.31
CA HIS A 184 27.71 -35.79 -6.73
C HIS A 184 26.40 -35.99 -5.94
N LYS A 185 26.00 -37.26 -5.76
CA LYS A 185 24.82 -37.65 -4.98
C LYS A 185 25.01 -37.35 -3.50
N ALA A 186 26.21 -37.58 -2.95
CA ALA A 186 26.54 -37.19 -1.58
C ALA A 186 26.34 -35.68 -1.33
N LEU A 187 26.76 -34.83 -2.27
CA LEU A 187 26.56 -33.38 -2.17
C LEU A 187 25.08 -32.98 -2.31
N GLU A 188 24.31 -33.64 -3.18
CA GLU A 188 22.85 -33.45 -3.25
C GLU A 188 22.16 -33.82 -1.93
N LEU A 189 22.50 -34.97 -1.35
CA LEU A 189 21.99 -35.45 -0.07
C LEU A 189 22.35 -34.50 1.07
N VAL A 190 23.58 -33.96 1.09
CA VAL A 190 24.02 -32.97 2.08
C VAL A 190 23.30 -31.63 1.90
N ALA A 191 23.07 -31.17 0.67
CA ALA A 191 22.27 -29.96 0.42
C ALA A 191 20.83 -30.14 0.90
N ARG A 192 20.23 -31.31 0.64
CA ARG A 192 18.89 -31.69 1.09
C ARG A 192 18.79 -31.74 2.62
N GLY A 193 19.76 -32.39 3.28
CA GLY A 193 19.94 -32.41 4.73
C GLY A 193 19.98 -31.00 5.34
N ASN A 194 20.80 -30.12 4.77
CA ASN A 194 20.90 -28.72 5.19
C ASN A 194 19.62 -27.90 4.94
N GLY A 195 18.77 -28.29 3.99
CA GLY A 195 17.45 -27.72 3.76
C GLY A 195 16.53 -27.94 4.97
N TRP A 196 16.34 -29.21 5.37
CA TRP A 196 15.51 -29.54 6.53
C TRP A 196 16.04 -28.95 7.84
N LEU A 197 17.35 -28.89 8.05
CA LEU A 197 17.92 -28.25 9.23
C LEU A 197 17.61 -26.74 9.29
N THR A 198 17.52 -26.08 8.13
CA THR A 198 17.11 -24.67 8.05
C THR A 198 15.61 -24.50 8.37
N GLU A 199 14.76 -25.43 7.96
CA GLU A 199 13.35 -25.47 8.38
C GLU A 199 13.21 -25.70 9.90
N ALA A 200 13.97 -26.62 10.47
CA ALA A 200 13.97 -26.90 11.91
C ALA A 200 14.41 -25.69 12.74
N GLU A 201 15.51 -25.03 12.33
CA GLU A 201 15.99 -23.80 12.95
C GLU A 201 14.91 -22.69 12.91
N ALA A 202 14.18 -22.54 11.80
CA ALA A 202 13.11 -21.54 11.67
C ALA A 202 11.88 -21.86 12.53
N LEU A 203 11.49 -23.14 12.65
CA LEU A 203 10.38 -23.58 13.50
C LEU A 203 10.66 -23.30 14.99
N VAL A 204 11.90 -23.53 15.44
CA VAL A 204 12.35 -23.23 16.81
C VAL A 204 12.51 -21.73 17.04
N ALA A 205 13.06 -20.98 16.08
CA ALA A 205 13.21 -19.53 16.18
C ALA A 205 11.86 -18.83 16.45
N ALA A 206 10.79 -19.27 15.78
CA ALA A 206 9.44 -18.75 16.01
C ALA A 206 8.93 -18.92 17.47
N ILE A 207 9.45 -19.89 18.23
CA ILE A 207 9.15 -20.05 19.67
C ILE A 207 9.80 -18.92 20.47
N SER A 208 11.09 -18.64 20.22
CA SER A 208 11.83 -17.56 20.89
C SER A 208 11.38 -16.15 20.47
N GLU A 209 10.98 -15.96 19.21
CA GLU A 209 10.38 -14.72 18.73
C GLU A 209 9.02 -14.45 19.37
N LEU A 210 8.19 -15.50 19.54
CA LEU A 210 6.95 -15.38 20.29
C LEU A 210 7.25 -15.01 21.74
N GLU A 211 8.09 -15.76 22.45
CA GLU A 211 8.42 -15.52 23.86
C GLU A 211 8.91 -14.08 24.10
N THR A 212 9.84 -13.59 23.28
CA THR A 212 10.30 -12.19 23.28
C THR A 212 9.13 -11.20 23.11
N SER A 213 8.22 -11.48 22.18
CA SER A 213 7.04 -10.65 21.92
C SER A 213 6.06 -10.65 23.09
N LEU A 214 5.90 -11.77 23.80
CA LEU A 214 5.01 -11.88 24.96
C LEU A 214 5.58 -11.21 26.20
N VAL A 215 6.90 -11.31 26.42
CA VAL A 215 7.60 -10.57 27.48
C VAL A 215 7.48 -9.07 27.26
N ALA A 216 7.62 -8.59 26.01
CA ALA A 216 7.41 -7.19 25.66
C ALA A 216 5.95 -6.75 25.88
N ALA A 217 4.98 -7.49 25.33
CA ALA A 217 3.55 -7.18 25.48
C ALA A 217 3.12 -7.18 26.97
N ARG A 218 3.61 -8.14 27.77
CA ARG A 218 3.35 -8.20 29.21
C ARG A 218 3.89 -7.00 29.98
N ARG A 219 5.06 -6.47 29.57
CA ARG A 219 5.66 -5.26 30.16
C ARG A 219 4.86 -4.00 29.78
N GLU A 220 4.39 -3.92 28.54
CA GLU A 220 3.86 -2.68 27.95
C GLU A 220 2.34 -2.53 28.13
N ALA A 221 1.58 -3.62 28.15
CA ALA A 221 0.12 -3.61 28.21
C ALA A 221 -0.51 -2.74 29.34
N PRO A 222 0.02 -2.69 30.59
CA PRO A 222 -0.50 -1.79 31.62
C PRO A 222 -0.29 -0.30 31.29
N GLY A 223 0.78 0.02 30.56
CA GLY A 223 1.08 1.37 30.08
C GLY A 223 0.10 1.81 28.99
N GLU A 224 -0.18 0.94 28.02
CA GLU A 224 -1.18 1.18 26.96
C GLU A 224 -2.58 1.43 27.51
N ILE A 225 -3.03 0.62 28.49
CA ILE A 225 -4.32 0.86 29.19
C ILE A 225 -4.33 2.24 29.85
N THR A 226 -3.22 2.64 30.48
CA THR A 226 -3.11 3.93 31.17
C THR A 226 -3.14 5.10 30.18
N ALA A 227 -2.50 4.95 29.02
CA ALA A 227 -2.53 5.92 27.92
C ALA A 227 -3.95 6.06 27.35
N ALA A 228 -4.57 4.94 26.93
CA ALA A 228 -5.93 4.92 26.38
C ALA A 228 -6.95 5.56 27.34
N ARG A 229 -6.88 5.26 28.65
CA ARG A 229 -7.73 5.89 29.67
C ARG A 229 -7.49 7.40 29.77
N ALA A 230 -6.23 7.85 29.68
CA ALA A 230 -5.91 9.27 29.73
C ALA A 230 -6.42 10.03 28.50
N ASP A 231 -6.39 9.41 27.31
CA ASP A 231 -6.90 10.02 26.08
C ASP A 231 -8.43 9.99 25.98
N ILE A 232 -9.08 8.94 26.50
CA ILE A 232 -10.54 8.93 26.75
C ILE A 232 -10.94 10.08 27.69
N GLN A 233 -10.24 10.29 28.81
CA GLN A 233 -10.53 11.40 29.72
C GLN A 233 -10.35 12.77 29.05
N LYS A 234 -9.31 12.95 28.22
CA LYS A 234 -9.11 14.20 27.45
C LYS A 234 -10.25 14.43 26.45
N ALA A 235 -10.81 13.38 25.86
CA ALA A 235 -11.98 13.48 24.98
C ALA A 235 -13.23 13.89 25.76
N TRP A 236 -13.52 13.26 26.90
CA TRP A 236 -14.62 13.65 27.80
C TRP A 236 -14.49 15.11 28.26
N ASP A 237 -13.33 15.50 28.80
CA ASP A 237 -13.03 16.86 29.25
C ASP A 237 -13.23 17.92 28.15
N TYR A 238 -13.07 17.53 26.88
CA TYR A 238 -13.31 18.39 25.72
C TYR A 238 -14.81 18.45 25.36
N ILE A 239 -15.50 17.30 25.35
CA ILE A 239 -16.93 17.20 25.07
C ILE A 239 -17.73 17.99 26.11
N THR A 240 -17.59 17.68 27.40
CA THR A 240 -18.31 18.35 28.50
C THR A 240 -18.05 19.86 28.56
N ARG A 241 -16.92 20.34 28.03
CA ARG A 241 -16.59 21.78 27.97
C ARG A 241 -17.31 22.53 26.84
N TYR A 242 -17.70 21.83 25.78
CA TYR A 242 -18.30 22.40 24.58
C TYR A 242 -19.55 21.63 24.15
N ASP A 243 -20.32 21.17 25.14
CA ASP A 243 -21.52 20.33 24.99
C ASP A 243 -22.51 20.92 23.96
N ASP A 244 -22.85 22.21 24.09
CA ASP A 244 -23.68 23.00 23.16
C ASP A 244 -23.22 23.00 21.67
N ASP A 245 -22.00 22.56 21.38
CA ASP A 245 -21.38 22.57 20.05
C ASP A 245 -21.12 21.18 19.46
N ILE A 246 -21.28 20.13 20.26
CA ILE A 246 -20.82 18.78 19.93
C ILE A 246 -22.03 17.84 19.87
N ARG A 247 -22.03 16.95 18.88
CA ARG A 247 -23.11 15.98 18.72
C ARG A 247 -23.04 14.87 19.79
N GLU A 248 -24.18 14.56 20.42
CA GLU A 248 -24.32 13.53 21.46
C GLU A 248 -23.76 12.15 21.04
N SER A 249 -23.80 11.81 19.74
CA SER A 249 -23.32 10.50 19.25
C SER A 249 -21.83 10.25 19.50
N LEU A 250 -21.02 11.30 19.72
CA LEU A 250 -19.61 11.13 20.07
C LEU A 250 -19.42 10.57 21.49
N GLU A 251 -20.41 10.73 22.37
CA GLU A 251 -20.40 10.09 23.68
C GLU A 251 -20.60 8.58 23.59
N ASP A 252 -21.47 8.10 22.69
CA ASP A 252 -21.68 6.67 22.45
C ASP A 252 -20.40 6.01 21.90
N ASP A 253 -19.72 6.70 20.96
CA ASP A 253 -18.41 6.28 20.45
C ASP A 253 -17.35 6.23 21.58
N LEU A 254 -17.37 7.19 22.51
CA LEU A 254 -16.42 7.26 23.61
C LEU A 254 -16.71 6.21 24.70
N ARG A 255 -17.97 5.95 25.03
CA ARG A 255 -18.40 4.82 25.90
C ARG A 255 -18.03 3.46 25.29
N THR A 256 -17.96 3.36 23.97
CA THR A 256 -17.45 2.16 23.29
C THR A 256 -15.94 1.99 23.52
N ALA A 257 -15.15 3.08 23.50
CA ALA A 257 -13.73 3.04 23.85
C ALA A 257 -13.51 2.68 25.34
N GLU A 258 -14.34 3.17 26.26
CA GLU A 258 -14.33 2.75 27.68
C GLU A 258 -14.58 1.24 27.83
N GLY A 259 -15.54 0.69 27.07
CA GLY A 259 -15.82 -0.75 27.04
C GLY A 259 -14.62 -1.59 26.59
N LEU A 260 -13.82 -1.10 25.64
CA LEU A 260 -12.58 -1.74 25.20
C LEU A 260 -11.50 -1.71 26.29
N VAL A 261 -11.34 -0.59 27.02
CA VAL A 261 -10.43 -0.50 28.18
C VAL A 261 -10.86 -1.45 29.29
N ALA A 262 -12.15 -1.49 29.62
CA ALA A 262 -12.69 -2.42 30.62
C ALA A 262 -12.44 -3.89 30.22
N ALA A 263 -12.64 -4.24 28.94
CA ALA A 263 -12.32 -5.58 28.43
C ALA A 263 -10.82 -5.92 28.52
N ALA A 264 -9.93 -4.95 28.27
CA ALA A 264 -8.49 -5.10 28.43
C ALA A 264 -8.10 -5.34 29.91
N GLU A 265 -8.75 -4.65 30.84
CA GLU A 265 -8.56 -4.82 32.28
C GLU A 265 -9.08 -6.17 32.81
N GLU A 266 -10.22 -6.66 32.30
CA GLU A 266 -10.73 -8.00 32.65
C GLU A 266 -9.87 -9.14 32.07
N GLU A 267 -9.25 -8.94 30.91
CA GLU A 267 -8.28 -9.89 30.34
C GLU A 267 -6.99 -9.93 31.18
N LEU A 268 -6.50 -8.79 31.70
CA LEU A 268 -5.36 -8.76 32.64
C LEU A 268 -5.62 -9.47 33.98
N LYS A 269 -6.88 -9.63 34.40
CA LYS A 269 -7.26 -10.31 35.65
C LYS A 269 -7.32 -11.84 35.50
N GLN A 270 -7.22 -12.37 34.28
CA GLN A 270 -7.25 -13.82 34.04
C GLN A 270 -6.02 -14.51 34.64
N ALA A 271 -6.15 -15.79 34.98
CA ALA A 271 -5.03 -16.59 35.51
C ALA A 271 -3.87 -16.75 34.51
N LYS A 272 -4.17 -16.65 33.21
CA LYS A 272 -3.21 -16.54 32.11
C LYS A 272 -3.70 -15.48 31.11
N PRO A 273 -3.33 -14.20 31.25
CA PRO A 273 -3.78 -13.15 30.35
C PRO A 273 -3.26 -13.31 28.92
N ASP A 274 -4.10 -13.00 27.92
CA ASP A 274 -3.63 -12.76 26.55
C ASP A 274 -3.14 -11.32 26.41
N TYR A 275 -1.86 -11.07 26.74
CA TYR A 275 -1.28 -9.72 26.67
C TYR A 275 -1.28 -9.10 25.26
N LEU A 276 -1.30 -9.92 24.19
CA LEU A 276 -1.44 -9.40 22.82
C LEU A 276 -2.86 -8.87 22.58
N ARG A 277 -3.87 -9.57 23.10
CA ARG A 277 -5.26 -9.08 23.10
C ARG A 277 -5.42 -7.81 23.94
N VAL A 278 -4.82 -7.76 25.14
CA VAL A 278 -4.84 -6.56 25.99
C VAL A 278 -4.24 -5.35 25.25
N PHE A 279 -3.05 -5.52 24.66
CA PHE A 279 -2.38 -4.48 23.88
C PHE A 279 -3.24 -4.01 22.70
N LYS A 280 -3.87 -4.94 21.97
CA LYS A 280 -4.80 -4.62 20.88
C LYS A 280 -5.99 -3.80 21.38
N LEU A 281 -6.68 -4.24 22.43
CA LEU A 281 -7.88 -3.58 22.97
C LEU A 281 -7.58 -2.17 23.48
N ALA A 282 -6.46 -1.99 24.20
CA ALA A 282 -6.03 -0.69 24.68
C ALA A 282 -5.72 0.28 23.52
N ARG A 283 -5.02 -0.20 22.49
CA ARG A 283 -4.73 0.61 21.29
C ARG A 283 -5.99 0.95 20.50
N GLU A 284 -6.92 0.01 20.33
CA GLU A 284 -8.21 0.23 19.65
C GLU A 284 -9.05 1.28 20.41
N ALA A 285 -9.02 1.26 21.75
CA ALA A 285 -9.62 2.29 22.59
C ALA A 285 -8.95 3.67 22.42
N ASN A 286 -7.61 3.72 22.37
CA ASN A 286 -6.86 4.96 22.13
C ASN A 286 -7.20 5.56 20.76
N ASP A 287 -7.10 4.76 19.69
CA ASP A 287 -7.37 5.20 18.31
C ASP A 287 -8.82 5.72 18.17
N ASN A 288 -9.78 5.11 18.88
CA ASN A 288 -11.16 5.60 18.98
C ASN A 288 -11.27 6.94 19.73
N ALA A 289 -10.59 7.10 20.86
CA ALA A 289 -10.60 8.34 21.64
C ALA A 289 -9.97 9.52 20.88
N ASP A 290 -8.85 9.29 20.18
CA ASP A 290 -8.21 10.28 19.30
C ASP A 290 -9.14 10.69 18.14
N HIS A 291 -9.84 9.72 17.54
CA HIS A 291 -10.82 9.98 16.49
C HIS A 291 -12.02 10.81 17.00
N VAL A 292 -12.59 10.45 18.15
CA VAL A 292 -13.66 11.22 18.82
C VAL A 292 -13.20 12.65 19.13
N LEU A 293 -12.01 12.83 19.71
CA LEU A 293 -11.46 14.15 20.02
C LEU A 293 -11.22 14.99 18.74
N ALA A 294 -10.81 14.37 17.64
CA ALA A 294 -10.69 15.04 16.34
C ALA A 294 -12.05 15.47 15.78
N GLN A 295 -13.08 14.63 15.88
CA GLN A 295 -14.44 14.96 15.45
C GLN A 295 -15.06 16.07 16.30
N ALA A 296 -14.95 15.99 17.62
CA ALA A 296 -15.43 17.02 18.55
C ALA A 296 -14.80 18.40 18.27
N ARG A 297 -13.52 18.44 17.92
CA ARG A 297 -12.84 19.68 17.49
C ARG A 297 -13.39 20.23 16.18
N ASN A 298 -13.71 19.37 15.21
CA ASN A 298 -14.29 19.78 13.92
C ASN A 298 -15.72 20.30 14.07
N ASP A 299 -16.53 19.68 14.94
CA ASP A 299 -17.89 20.11 15.27
C ASP A 299 -17.84 21.50 15.92
N ARG A 300 -17.02 21.67 16.97
CA ARG A 300 -16.80 22.97 17.63
C ARG A 300 -16.31 24.06 16.66
N GLU A 301 -15.34 23.77 15.81
CA GLU A 301 -14.86 24.74 14.81
C GLU A 301 -15.98 25.11 13.81
N SER A 302 -16.82 24.17 13.43
CA SER A 302 -17.97 24.39 12.55
C SER A 302 -19.05 25.23 13.20
N ALA A 303 -19.38 24.99 14.47
CA ALA A 303 -20.32 25.79 15.25
C ALA A 303 -19.80 27.22 15.51
N VAL A 304 -18.49 27.40 15.73
CA VAL A 304 -17.85 28.74 15.81
C VAL A 304 -17.95 29.48 14.46
N ARG A 305 -17.64 28.81 13.34
CA ARG A 305 -17.77 29.39 11.99
C ARG A 305 -19.22 29.76 11.65
N LEU A 306 -20.19 28.94 12.06
CA LEU A 306 -21.62 29.22 11.84
C LEU A 306 -22.05 30.48 12.61
N ARG A 307 -21.72 30.59 13.90
CA ARG A 307 -22.00 31.80 14.71
C ARG A 307 -21.34 33.05 14.12
N ALA A 308 -20.09 32.95 13.65
CA ALA A 308 -19.39 34.07 13.01
C ALA A 308 -20.09 34.53 11.72
N ARG A 309 -20.60 33.59 10.91
CA ARG A 309 -21.40 33.90 9.70
C ARG A 309 -22.75 34.52 10.05
N ALA A 310 -23.48 33.96 11.01
CA ALA A 310 -24.75 34.49 11.50
C ALA A 310 -24.59 35.94 11.99
N ALA A 311 -23.57 36.21 12.81
CA ALA A 311 -23.27 37.54 13.30
C ALA A 311 -22.85 38.54 12.20
N SER A 312 -22.23 38.09 11.10
CA SER A 312 -21.97 38.97 9.95
C SER A 312 -23.24 39.28 9.18
N ALA A 313 -23.97 38.25 8.76
CA ALA A 313 -25.22 38.41 8.02
C ALA A 313 -26.23 39.29 8.77
N LEU A 314 -26.27 39.19 10.11
CA LEU A 314 -27.10 40.06 10.94
C LEU A 314 -26.71 41.54 10.82
N ARG A 315 -25.40 41.88 10.90
CA ARG A 315 -24.92 43.27 10.72
C ARG A 315 -25.14 43.77 9.29
N ASP A 316 -24.94 42.90 8.31
CA ASP A 316 -25.11 43.22 6.89
C ASP A 316 -26.60 43.51 6.60
N ALA A 317 -27.51 42.70 7.16
CA ALA A 317 -28.96 42.95 7.11
C ALA A 317 -29.40 44.21 7.90
N GLU A 318 -28.80 44.49 9.06
CA GLU A 318 -29.03 45.74 9.80
C GLU A 318 -28.65 46.99 8.97
N ALA A 319 -27.49 46.95 8.32
CA ALA A 319 -26.99 48.05 7.50
C ALA A 319 -27.83 48.25 6.23
N GLU A 320 -28.23 47.17 5.56
CA GLU A 320 -29.08 47.22 4.37
C GLU A 320 -30.48 47.74 4.72
N VAL A 321 -31.16 47.16 5.72
CA VAL A 321 -32.49 47.63 6.17
C VAL A 321 -32.45 49.11 6.53
N ALA A 322 -31.50 49.56 7.36
CA ALA A 322 -31.39 50.97 7.74
C ALA A 322 -31.11 51.92 6.55
N THR A 323 -30.41 51.43 5.52
CA THR A 323 -30.14 52.18 4.28
C THR A 323 -31.41 52.32 3.45
N VAL A 324 -32.18 51.25 3.30
CA VAL A 324 -33.44 51.22 2.54
C VAL A 324 -34.54 51.99 3.26
N GLU A 325 -34.67 51.86 4.58
CA GLU A 325 -35.56 52.70 5.42
C GLU A 325 -35.30 54.18 5.16
N ARG A 326 -34.03 54.62 5.22
CA ARG A 326 -33.66 56.02 4.94
C ARG A 326 -33.93 56.44 3.50
N PHE A 327 -33.67 55.57 2.51
CA PHE A 327 -33.96 55.87 1.10
C PHE A 327 -35.45 56.11 0.87
N ILE A 328 -36.30 55.22 1.39
CA ILE A 328 -37.76 55.29 1.27
C ILE A 328 -38.32 56.46 2.07
N GLN A 329 -37.82 56.73 3.28
CA GLN A 329 -38.26 57.87 4.11
C GLN A 329 -38.05 59.21 3.39
N VAL A 330 -36.87 59.44 2.80
CA VAL A 330 -36.56 60.69 2.08
C VAL A 330 -37.38 60.85 0.79
N ARG A 331 -37.82 59.74 0.18
CA ARG A 331 -38.55 59.72 -1.11
C ARG A 331 -40.01 59.30 -0.99
N HIS A 332 -40.56 59.33 0.23
CA HIS A 332 -41.87 58.79 0.57
C HIS A 332 -43.03 59.20 -0.36
N PRO A 333 -43.12 60.44 -0.90
CA PRO A 333 -44.19 60.84 -1.82
C PRO A 333 -44.21 60.07 -3.15
N PHE A 334 -43.08 59.47 -3.54
CA PHE A 334 -42.90 58.83 -4.84
C PHE A 334 -42.86 57.30 -4.77
N VAL A 335 -42.61 56.72 -3.59
CA VAL A 335 -42.53 55.27 -3.35
C VAL A 335 -43.91 54.68 -3.09
N ARG A 336 -44.26 53.56 -3.74
CA ARG A 336 -45.59 52.91 -3.62
C ARG A 336 -45.61 51.85 -2.51
N ASP A 337 -46.82 51.40 -2.17
CA ASP A 337 -47.05 50.48 -1.06
C ASP A 337 -46.38 49.11 -1.23
N ALA A 338 -46.14 48.65 -2.45
CA ALA A 338 -45.41 47.41 -2.72
C ALA A 338 -43.99 47.42 -2.11
N ALA A 339 -43.26 48.54 -2.27
CA ALA A 339 -41.94 48.72 -1.68
C ALA A 339 -42.01 48.86 -0.14
N ARG A 340 -43.02 49.58 0.37
CA ARG A 340 -43.23 49.78 1.82
C ARG A 340 -43.57 48.47 2.53
N ASN A 341 -44.43 47.64 1.96
CA ASN A 341 -44.79 46.33 2.49
C ASN A 341 -43.56 45.39 2.49
N ARG A 342 -42.78 45.39 1.41
CA ARG A 342 -41.56 44.58 1.32
C ARG A 342 -40.47 45.05 2.31
N LEU A 343 -40.42 46.34 2.64
CA LEU A 343 -39.59 46.87 3.71
C LEU A 343 -40.08 46.40 5.09
N ALA A 344 -41.39 46.43 5.35
CA ALA A 344 -41.95 45.93 6.61
C ALA A 344 -41.65 44.43 6.83
N GLU A 345 -41.70 43.61 5.78
CA GLU A 345 -41.24 42.21 5.81
C GLU A 345 -39.74 42.10 6.16
N ALA A 346 -38.90 43.00 5.65
CA ALA A 346 -37.47 43.04 5.94
C ALA A 346 -37.19 43.38 7.41
N THR A 347 -37.82 44.44 7.93
CA THR A 347 -37.69 44.88 9.32
C THR A 347 -38.21 43.81 10.29
N GLU A 348 -39.31 43.12 9.96
CA GLU A 348 -39.85 42.02 10.77
C GLU A 348 -38.94 40.77 10.75
N ALA A 349 -38.43 40.35 9.59
CA ALA A 349 -37.45 39.26 9.51
C ALA A 349 -36.16 39.58 10.30
N LEU A 350 -35.70 40.84 10.24
CA LEU A 350 -34.55 41.31 11.01
C LEU A 350 -34.84 41.29 12.53
N ARG A 351 -36.04 41.71 12.95
CA ARG A 351 -36.48 41.64 14.35
C ARG A 351 -36.50 40.20 14.86
N GLN A 352 -36.95 39.26 14.04
CA GLN A 352 -36.91 37.82 14.36
C GLN A 352 -35.46 37.33 14.47
N ALA A 353 -34.58 37.64 13.52
CA ALA A 353 -33.17 37.26 13.54
C ALA A 353 -32.44 37.71 14.83
N LYS A 354 -32.75 38.91 15.33
CA LYS A 354 -32.20 39.44 16.60
C LYS A 354 -32.72 38.73 17.85
N ALA A 355 -33.91 38.12 17.78
CA ALA A 355 -34.50 37.36 18.88
C ALA A 355 -34.11 35.87 18.87
N THR A 356 -33.53 35.37 17.78
CA THR A 356 -33.11 33.97 17.64
C THR A 356 -31.70 33.75 18.21
N ALA A 357 -31.56 32.78 19.12
CA ALA A 357 -30.28 32.37 19.69
C ALA A 357 -29.56 31.27 18.87
N GLU A 358 -30.31 30.43 18.14
CA GLU A 358 -29.76 29.39 17.28
C GLU A 358 -29.14 30.02 16.01
N ALA A 359 -27.89 29.67 15.72
CA ALA A 359 -27.07 30.37 14.73
C ALA A 359 -27.49 30.10 13.27
N GLY A 360 -27.97 28.91 12.95
CA GLY A 360 -28.52 28.56 11.63
C GLY A 360 -29.78 29.35 11.31
N ALA A 361 -30.76 29.32 12.20
CA ALA A 361 -32.00 30.07 12.09
C ALA A 361 -31.77 31.59 12.11
N GLN A 362 -30.85 32.10 12.94
CA GLN A 362 -30.45 33.51 12.89
C GLN A 362 -29.83 33.90 11.53
N LEU A 363 -28.94 33.07 10.99
CA LEU A 363 -28.34 33.29 9.67
C LEU A 363 -29.39 33.30 8.56
N GLU A 364 -30.33 32.35 8.56
CA GLU A 364 -31.43 32.32 7.58
C GLU A 364 -32.33 33.55 7.70
N LEU A 365 -32.74 33.94 8.90
CA LEU A 365 -33.61 35.10 9.12
C LEU A 365 -32.91 36.42 8.71
N ALA A 366 -31.61 36.56 8.99
CA ALA A 366 -30.81 37.69 8.53
C ALA A 366 -30.73 37.76 7.00
N GLN A 367 -30.46 36.63 6.33
CA GLN A 367 -30.45 36.54 4.86
C GLN A 367 -31.82 36.86 4.24
N ARG A 368 -32.91 36.41 4.86
CA ARG A 368 -34.29 36.76 4.44
C ARG A 368 -34.56 38.26 4.57
N ALA A 369 -34.11 38.88 5.66
CA ALA A 369 -34.22 40.33 5.88
C ALA A 369 -33.43 41.12 4.83
N GLU A 370 -32.18 40.74 4.56
CA GLU A 370 -31.34 41.36 3.54
C GLU A 370 -31.96 41.25 2.13
N ALA A 371 -32.42 40.06 1.75
CA ALA A 371 -33.10 39.84 0.46
C ALA A 371 -34.44 40.61 0.37
N ALA A 372 -35.13 40.83 1.48
CA ALA A 372 -36.31 41.67 1.53
C ALA A 372 -35.99 43.16 1.38
N ALA A 373 -34.96 43.66 2.07
CA ALA A 373 -34.50 45.03 1.95
C ALA A 373 -34.04 45.35 0.51
N ARG A 374 -33.23 44.49 -0.10
CA ARG A 374 -32.79 44.62 -1.50
C ARG A 374 -33.97 44.66 -2.49
N ASN A 375 -35.00 43.83 -2.28
CA ASN A 375 -36.22 43.87 -3.11
C ASN A 375 -37.03 45.15 -2.90
N ALA A 376 -37.16 45.61 -1.64
CA ALA A 376 -37.84 46.87 -1.31
C ALA A 376 -37.12 48.08 -1.93
N TYR A 377 -35.78 48.08 -1.92
CA TYR A 377 -34.96 49.08 -2.58
C TYR A 377 -35.18 49.11 -4.09
N ALA A 378 -35.14 47.97 -4.77
CA ALA A 378 -35.36 47.88 -6.21
C ALA A 378 -36.74 48.40 -6.64
N LEU A 379 -37.79 48.05 -5.88
CA LEU A 379 -39.15 48.57 -6.10
C LEU A 379 -39.21 50.09 -5.86
N ALA A 380 -38.63 50.57 -4.76
CA ALA A 380 -38.61 52.01 -4.44
C ALA A 380 -37.83 52.83 -5.46
N GLN A 381 -36.71 52.31 -5.99
CA GLN A 381 -35.95 52.96 -7.04
C GLN A 381 -36.76 53.05 -8.34
N HIS A 382 -37.39 51.95 -8.76
CA HIS A 382 -38.25 51.91 -9.95
C HIS A 382 -39.42 52.92 -9.86
N ASP A 383 -40.09 52.97 -8.72
CA ASP A 383 -41.19 53.92 -8.46
C ASP A 383 -40.72 55.38 -8.55
N VAL A 384 -39.55 55.68 -7.96
CA VAL A 384 -38.92 57.01 -8.02
C VAL A 384 -38.59 57.35 -9.48
N ASP A 385 -37.88 56.50 -10.21
CA ASP A 385 -37.48 56.76 -11.60
C ASP A 385 -38.70 57.02 -12.51
N HIS A 386 -39.80 56.29 -12.31
CA HIS A 386 -41.06 56.52 -13.03
C HIS A 386 -41.73 57.85 -12.67
N SER A 387 -41.62 58.31 -11.42
CA SER A 387 -42.15 59.61 -11.01
C SER A 387 -41.43 60.79 -11.68
N TRP A 388 -40.12 60.67 -11.93
CA TRP A 388 -39.33 61.68 -12.67
C TRP A 388 -39.50 61.57 -14.19
N GLY A 389 -39.67 60.35 -14.73
CA GLY A 389 -39.82 60.08 -16.15
C GLY A 389 -41.11 60.62 -16.81
N THR A 390 -42.05 61.18 -16.05
CA THR A 390 -43.34 61.69 -16.57
C THR A 390 -43.26 63.17 -17.00
N SER A 391 -42.12 63.84 -16.87
CA SER A 391 -41.89 65.16 -17.46
C SER A 391 -41.64 65.07 -18.97
N GLN A 392 -42.72 65.01 -19.77
CA GLN A 392 -42.61 65.21 -21.22
C GLN A 392 -42.05 66.62 -21.52
N PRO A 393 -41.09 66.78 -22.44
CA PRO A 393 -40.66 68.09 -22.90
C PRO A 393 -41.77 68.74 -23.73
N VAL A 394 -42.33 69.84 -23.23
CA VAL A 394 -43.22 70.70 -24.03
C VAL A 394 -42.34 71.50 -25.01
N PRO A 395 -42.51 71.39 -26.34
CA PRO A 395 -41.70 72.15 -27.29
C PRO A 395 -42.17 73.60 -27.36
N GLY A 396 -41.65 74.48 -26.50
CA GLY A 396 -41.93 75.92 -26.60
C GLY A 396 -41.44 76.78 -25.44
N SER A 397 -40.63 77.80 -25.77
CA SER A 397 -40.28 78.97 -24.96
C SER A 397 -39.42 78.76 -23.70
N THR A 398 -38.10 78.95 -23.89
CA THR A 398 -37.27 79.92 -23.17
C THR A 398 -37.83 80.55 -21.90
N GLY A 399 -37.22 80.28 -20.74
CA GLY A 399 -37.42 81.10 -19.53
C GLY A 399 -36.98 80.44 -18.21
N GLY A 400 -35.77 80.77 -17.74
CA GLY A 400 -35.37 80.68 -16.32
C GLY A 400 -35.40 79.30 -15.64
N SER A 401 -34.26 78.61 -15.59
CA SER A 401 -34.07 77.43 -14.73
C SER A 401 -33.90 77.83 -13.25
N PRO A 402 -34.78 77.41 -12.32
CA PRO A 402 -34.41 77.29 -10.92
C PRO A 402 -33.63 75.98 -10.75
N THR A 403 -32.31 76.08 -10.54
CA THR A 403 -31.47 74.93 -10.21
C THR A 403 -31.82 74.42 -8.80
N MET A 404 -32.74 73.47 -8.69
CA MET A 404 -32.99 72.72 -7.45
C MET A 404 -31.79 71.79 -7.17
N ASN A 405 -30.87 72.30 -6.35
CA ASN A 405 -29.65 71.61 -5.96
C ASN A 405 -29.97 70.53 -4.92
N ILE A 406 -30.30 69.32 -5.36
CA ILE A 406 -30.38 68.14 -4.48
C ILE A 406 -28.96 67.60 -4.31
N PRO A 407 -28.39 67.57 -3.08
CA PRO A 407 -27.05 67.06 -2.89
C PRO A 407 -26.99 65.58 -3.28
N THR A 408 -26.07 65.25 -4.19
CA THR A 408 -25.67 63.86 -4.45
C THR A 408 -25.08 63.28 -3.16
N ILE A 409 -25.88 62.54 -2.42
CA ILE A 409 -25.35 61.58 -1.45
C ILE A 409 -24.66 60.52 -2.29
N LEU A 410 -23.32 60.50 -2.26
CA LEU A 410 -22.54 59.40 -2.79
C LEU A 410 -22.83 58.16 -1.95
N ILE A 411 -23.80 57.36 -2.38
CA ILE A 411 -23.76 55.91 -2.16
C ILE A 411 -22.62 55.42 -3.07
N PRO A 412 -21.61 54.68 -2.56
CA PRO A 412 -20.62 54.07 -3.43
C PRO A 412 -21.31 53.04 -4.32
N THR A 413 -21.49 53.38 -5.59
CA THR A 413 -21.98 52.49 -6.65
C THR A 413 -20.93 51.42 -6.93
N GLY A 414 -20.91 50.40 -6.07
CA GLY A 414 -19.97 49.27 -6.07
C GLY A 414 -20.66 47.90 -6.07
N TRP A 415 -21.93 47.82 -6.48
CA TRP A 415 -22.65 46.56 -6.67
C TRP A 415 -23.54 46.63 -7.91
N SER A 416 -23.06 46.07 -9.02
CA SER A 416 -23.93 45.62 -10.11
C SER A 416 -23.40 44.31 -10.68
N SER A 417 -24.16 43.24 -10.41
CA SER A 417 -24.26 41.99 -11.18
C SER A 417 -23.00 41.32 -11.74
N GLY A 418 -22.71 40.12 -11.19
CA GLY A 418 -22.40 38.94 -12.01
C GLY A 418 -21.01 38.88 -12.65
N GLY A 419 -20.11 38.12 -12.03
CA GLY A 419 -18.80 37.85 -12.63
C GLY A 419 -17.98 36.84 -11.83
N SER A 420 -18.21 35.55 -12.05
CA SER A 420 -17.28 34.51 -11.58
C SER A 420 -15.91 34.71 -12.22
N ARG A 421 -14.86 34.99 -11.42
CA ARG A 421 -13.54 34.36 -11.59
C ARG A 421 -12.60 34.55 -10.39
N PRO A 422 -11.68 33.60 -10.13
CA PRO A 422 -10.89 33.56 -8.90
C PRO A 422 -9.45 34.03 -9.14
N TRP A 423 -8.96 35.02 -8.39
CA TRP A 423 -7.53 35.36 -8.39
C TRP A 423 -7.01 35.64 -6.98
N GLY A 424 -6.05 34.81 -6.57
CA GLY A 424 -5.39 34.83 -5.26
C GLY A 424 -4.14 33.97 -5.28
N SER A 425 -3.19 34.25 -6.19
CA SER A 425 -1.90 33.56 -6.23
C SER A 425 -0.78 34.35 -6.92
N ARG A 426 0.17 34.82 -6.09
CA ARG A 426 1.61 35.03 -6.39
C ARG A 426 1.95 36.20 -7.35
N PRO A 427 3.22 36.63 -7.51
CA PRO A 427 4.49 36.25 -6.82
C PRO A 427 5.04 37.44 -5.97
N SER A 428 6.29 37.60 -5.48
CA SER A 428 7.54 36.80 -5.35
C SER A 428 8.46 37.46 -4.30
N GLY A 429 9.42 36.74 -3.70
CA GLY A 429 10.50 37.34 -2.91
C GLY A 429 11.52 36.33 -2.35
N THR A 430 12.62 36.09 -3.06
CA THR A 430 13.82 35.35 -2.60
C THR A 430 14.85 36.36 -2.06
N PRO A 431 15.70 36.03 -1.06
CA PRO A 431 16.83 35.10 -1.27
C PRO A 431 17.21 34.14 -0.12
N ARG A 432 18.07 33.18 -0.49
CA ARG A 432 18.97 32.29 0.29
C ARG A 432 19.13 32.59 1.79
N THR A 433 19.08 31.56 2.65
CA THR A 433 20.27 30.85 3.18
C THR A 433 19.93 29.59 4.01
N SER A 434 20.86 28.62 4.00
CA SER A 434 21.18 27.64 5.07
C SER A 434 20.20 26.52 5.53
N ARG A 435 20.66 25.28 5.31
CA ARG A 435 20.49 24.06 6.16
C ARG A 435 20.97 24.34 7.61
N PRO A 436 20.54 23.61 8.68
CA PRO A 436 20.64 22.12 8.82
C PRO A 436 19.44 21.42 9.53
N SER A 437 19.04 20.17 9.19
CA SER A 437 19.45 18.83 9.72
C SER A 437 18.54 18.24 10.82
N GLY A 438 18.32 16.91 10.77
CA GLY A 438 17.52 16.11 11.72
C GLY A 438 16.03 16.10 11.33
N GLY A 439 15.32 14.98 11.15
CA GLY A 439 15.44 13.63 11.74
C GLY A 439 14.18 13.39 12.60
N GLY A 440 13.51 12.23 12.65
CA GLY A 440 13.65 10.94 11.98
C GLY A 440 12.43 10.07 12.36
N GLY A 441 12.27 8.89 11.76
CA GLY A 441 11.11 8.01 11.97
C GLY A 441 10.34 7.78 10.66
N GLY A 442 10.24 6.57 10.10
CA GLY A 442 10.63 5.26 10.63
C GLY A 442 9.42 4.41 11.02
N SER A 443 8.44 4.27 10.13
CA SER A 443 7.32 3.36 10.29
C SER A 443 7.70 1.94 9.84
N THR A 444 7.96 1.06 10.81
CA THR A 444 8.22 -0.36 10.57
C THR A 444 6.93 -1.08 10.22
N GLY A 445 6.67 -1.30 8.92
CA GLY A 445 5.51 -2.06 8.45
C GLY A 445 5.76 -3.57 8.46
N TRP A 446 5.18 -4.30 9.42
CA TRP A 446 5.19 -5.76 9.45
C TRP A 446 3.90 -6.34 8.84
N GLY A 447 4.06 -7.35 7.98
CA GLY A 447 3.06 -8.40 7.75
C GLY A 447 1.90 -8.11 6.78
N SER A 448 1.99 -8.70 5.58
CA SER A 448 1.08 -9.82 5.23
C SER A 448 1.49 -10.50 3.91
N ARG A 449 1.55 -11.83 3.93
CA ARG A 449 1.64 -12.68 2.73
C ARG A 449 0.23 -13.15 2.33
N GLY A 450 0.00 -13.25 1.03
CA GLY A 450 -1.23 -13.78 0.42
C GLY A 450 -1.54 -12.96 -0.84
N GLY A 451 -1.72 -13.52 -2.04
CA GLY A 451 -1.87 -14.92 -2.41
C GLY A 451 -3.00 -15.01 -3.44
N GLY A 452 -2.68 -14.91 -4.73
CA GLY A 452 -3.70 -14.83 -5.79
C GLY A 452 -3.09 -14.94 -7.19
N ARG A 453 -3.67 -15.80 -8.02
CA ARG A 453 -3.09 -16.25 -9.31
C ARG A 453 -3.51 -15.38 -10.51
N SER A 454 -2.78 -15.59 -11.60
CA SER A 454 -3.18 -15.53 -13.03
C SER A 454 -2.86 -14.25 -13.81
N GLY A 455 -2.35 -14.44 -15.04
CA GLY A 455 -1.96 -13.34 -15.94
C GLY A 455 -0.87 -13.71 -16.96
N ALA A 456 -1.01 -14.80 -17.72
CA ALA A 456 -0.03 -15.18 -18.74
C ALA A 456 -0.19 -14.36 -20.04
N ARG A 457 0.85 -13.58 -20.38
CA ARG A 457 1.24 -13.00 -21.69
C ARG A 457 2.47 -12.12 -21.39
N GLY A 458 3.68 -12.30 -21.92
CA GLY A 458 4.12 -12.96 -23.15
C GLY A 458 5.07 -11.99 -23.84
N GLY A 459 6.40 -12.16 -23.68
CA GLY A 459 7.37 -11.16 -24.14
C GLY A 459 8.84 -11.60 -24.00
N GLY A 460 9.39 -12.05 -25.13
CA GLY A 460 10.80 -12.20 -25.55
C GLY A 460 12.03 -12.01 -24.64
N SER A 461 13.05 -12.80 -25.03
CA SER A 461 14.50 -12.49 -25.10
C SER A 461 15.48 -13.14 -24.10
N THR A 462 16.31 -14.04 -24.67
CA THR A 462 17.78 -14.19 -24.54
C THR A 462 18.49 -14.40 -23.20
N GLY A 463 19.32 -15.44 -23.15
CA GLY A 463 20.35 -15.70 -22.13
C GLY A 463 19.83 -16.60 -20.99
N TRP A 464 20.46 -17.72 -20.63
CA TRP A 464 21.74 -18.32 -21.06
C TRP A 464 21.57 -19.82 -21.32
#